data_AF-A0A0A2LPD2-F1
#
_entry.id   AF-A0A0A2LPD2-F1
#
_cell.length_a   1.000
_cell.length_b   1.000
_cell.length_c   1.000
_cell.angle_alpha   90.00
_cell.angle_beta   90.00
_cell.angle_gamma   90.00
#
_symmetry.space_group_name_H-M   'P 1'
#
loop_
_entity.id
_entity.type
_entity.pdbx_description
1 polymer ?
#
loop_
_entity_poly.entity_id
_entity_poly.type
_entity_poly.pdbx_seq_one_letter_code
_entity_poly.pdbx_strand_id
1 'polypeptide(L)'
;MNFMLMITTAFIMAALFYVTNVFEDSNVYSMRKKALKLFRKNRENSYRFYMTLEKYIAQNNVWSYNAFENDDITFSEFLEAFKEKHHIEYSHEEEMKLTGSKLSRKQVEDFLIKLDYQYEFIAAVESSIQFDAYMFKKQLTA
;
A
#
# COMPACT_ATOMS: atom_id res chain seq x y z
N MET A 1 -7.79 -36.28 -43.43
CA MET A 1 -8.00 -34.93 -42.87
C MET A 1 -7.56 -33.91 -43.93
N ASN A 2 -8.45 -33.02 -44.38
CA ASN A 2 -8.15 -32.10 -45.49
C ASN A 2 -7.10 -31.06 -45.08
N PHE A 3 -6.08 -30.86 -45.91
CA PHE A 3 -4.97 -29.93 -45.67
C PHE A 3 -5.44 -28.48 -45.39
N MET A 4 -6.45 -28.02 -46.12
CA MET A 4 -7.13 -26.73 -45.86
C MET A 4 -7.68 -26.63 -44.44
N LEU A 5 -8.22 -27.72 -43.90
CA LEU A 5 -8.81 -27.76 -42.55
C LEU A 5 -7.71 -27.71 -41.48
N MET A 6 -6.54 -28.32 -41.72
CA MET A 6 -5.38 -28.18 -40.83
C MET A 6 -4.84 -26.75 -40.79
N ILE A 7 -4.72 -26.09 -41.95
CA ILE A 7 -4.23 -24.70 -42.03
C ILE A 7 -5.19 -23.75 -41.31
N THR A 8 -6.49 -23.85 -41.56
CA THR A 8 -7.47 -22.97 -40.90
C THR A 8 -7.48 -23.18 -39.38
N THR A 9 -7.39 -24.43 -38.92
CA THR A 9 -7.34 -24.73 -37.47
C THR A 9 -6.07 -24.14 -36.83
N ALA A 10 -4.91 -24.28 -37.47
CA ALA A 10 -3.65 -23.70 -36.98
C ALA A 10 -3.71 -22.17 -36.92
N PHE A 11 -4.33 -21.53 -37.92
CA PHE A 11 -4.50 -20.07 -37.96
C PHE A 11 -5.43 -19.57 -36.85
N ILE A 12 -6.54 -20.27 -36.61
CA ILE A 12 -7.46 -19.97 -35.50
C ILE A 12 -6.74 -20.12 -34.16
N MET A 13 -5.98 -21.20 -33.96
CA MET A 13 -5.20 -21.40 -32.72
C MET A 13 -4.16 -20.30 -32.51
N ALA A 14 -3.43 -19.90 -33.56
CA ALA A 14 -2.46 -18.80 -33.48
C ALA A 14 -3.13 -17.45 -33.18
N ALA A 15 -4.29 -17.17 -33.79
CA ALA A 15 -5.07 -15.97 -33.52
C ALA A 15 -5.60 -15.94 -32.08
N LEU A 16 -6.14 -17.06 -31.57
CA LEU A 16 -6.59 -17.17 -30.19
C LEU A 16 -5.43 -17.02 -29.19
N PHE A 17 -4.28 -17.61 -29.48
CA PHE A 17 -3.07 -17.44 -28.67
C PHE A 17 -2.61 -15.97 -28.66
N TYR A 18 -2.58 -15.30 -29.81
CA TYR A 18 -2.21 -13.89 -29.87
C TYR A 18 -3.19 -13.01 -29.09
N VAL A 19 -4.49 -13.21 -29.30
CA VAL A 19 -5.55 -12.44 -28.63
C VAL A 19 -5.44 -12.60 -27.11
N THR A 20 -5.31 -13.83 -26.61
CA THR A 20 -5.20 -14.09 -25.16
C THR A 20 -3.98 -13.41 -24.53
N ASN A 21 -2.80 -13.49 -25.16
CA ASN A 21 -1.60 -12.82 -24.66
C ASN A 21 -1.74 -11.28 -24.67
N VAL A 22 -2.28 -10.70 -25.74
CA VAL A 22 -2.47 -9.23 -25.82
C VAL A 22 -3.47 -8.72 -24.76
N PHE A 23 -4.55 -9.45 -24.52
CA PHE A 23 -5.50 -9.10 -23.45
C PHE A 23 -4.89 -9.22 -22.06
N GLU A 24 -4.06 -10.25 -21.82
CA GLU A 24 -3.36 -10.44 -20.54
C GLU A 24 -2.37 -9.30 -20.28
N ASP A 25 -1.57 -8.92 -21.27
CA ASP A 25 -0.61 -7.81 -21.17
C ASP A 25 -1.31 -6.46 -20.90
N SER A 26 -2.43 -6.20 -21.56
CA SER A 26 -3.22 -4.97 -21.36
C SER A 26 -3.77 -4.89 -19.93
N ASN A 27 -4.28 -6.01 -19.40
CA ASN A 27 -4.82 -6.06 -18.06
C ASN A 27 -3.72 -5.87 -17.00
N VAL A 28 -2.60 -6.58 -17.12
CA VAL A 28 -1.45 -6.44 -16.22
C VAL A 28 -0.92 -5.00 -16.22
N TYR A 29 -0.84 -4.37 -17.39
CA TYR A 29 -0.45 -2.96 -17.49
C TYR A 29 -1.40 -2.02 -16.74
N SER A 30 -2.71 -2.21 -16.90
CA SER A 30 -3.74 -1.43 -16.19
C SER A 30 -3.63 -1.60 -14.67
N MET A 31 -3.50 -2.85 -14.21
CA MET A 31 -3.34 -3.18 -12.80
C MET A 31 -2.08 -2.56 -12.21
N ARG A 32 -0.96 -2.59 -12.95
CA ARG A 32 0.30 -1.96 -12.54
C ARG A 32 0.16 -0.45 -12.40
N LYS A 33 -0.54 0.19 -13.34
CA LYS A 33 -0.84 1.64 -13.26
C LYS A 33 -1.69 1.96 -12.03
N LYS A 34 -2.69 1.11 -11.71
CA LYS A 34 -3.49 1.24 -10.48
C LYS A 34 -2.61 1.08 -9.23
N ALA A 35 -1.76 0.05 -9.18
CA ALA A 35 -0.85 -0.20 -8.06
C ALA A 35 0.09 0.98 -7.84
N LEU A 36 0.69 1.53 -8.89
CA LEU A 36 1.56 2.71 -8.79
C LEU A 36 0.82 3.95 -8.27
N LYS A 37 -0.42 4.16 -8.71
CA LYS A 37 -1.27 5.26 -8.21
C LYS A 37 -1.56 5.08 -6.71
N LEU A 38 -1.91 3.87 -6.29
CA LEU A 38 -2.18 3.56 -4.89
C LEU A 38 -0.91 3.68 -4.03
N PHE A 39 0.22 3.16 -4.49
CA PHE A 39 1.52 3.30 -3.82
C PHE A 39 1.86 4.75 -3.53
N ARG A 40 1.77 5.64 -4.54
CA ARG A 40 2.07 7.07 -4.37
C ARG A 40 1.11 7.75 -3.41
N LYS A 41 -0.18 7.42 -3.48
CA LYS A 41 -1.20 7.94 -2.55
C LYS A 41 -0.94 7.48 -1.13
N ASN A 42 -0.62 6.20 -0.93
CA ASN A 42 -0.33 5.62 0.37
C ASN A 42 0.96 6.19 0.96
N ARG A 43 2.00 6.39 0.15
CA ARG A 43 3.21 7.11 0.54
C ARG A 43 2.86 8.50 1.07
N GLU A 44 2.09 9.27 0.31
CA GLU A 44 1.69 10.61 0.73
C GLU A 44 0.85 10.59 2.02
N ASN A 45 -0.11 9.68 2.14
CA ASN A 45 -0.94 9.53 3.33
C ASN A 45 -0.11 9.14 4.56
N SER A 46 0.79 8.16 4.41
CA SER A 46 1.72 7.73 5.45
C SER A 46 2.62 8.87 5.91
N TYR A 47 3.15 9.66 4.98
CA TYR A 47 3.94 10.85 5.30
C TYR A 47 3.13 11.88 6.09
N ARG A 48 1.93 12.23 5.61
CA ARG A 48 1.04 13.18 6.28
C ARG A 48 0.68 12.73 7.69
N PHE A 49 0.42 11.42 7.86
CA PHE A 49 0.06 10.83 9.14
C PHE A 49 1.17 11.03 10.18
N TYR A 50 2.39 10.58 9.92
CA TYR A 50 3.45 10.69 10.93
C TYR A 50 3.85 12.14 11.20
N MET A 51 3.76 13.04 10.21
CA MET A 51 3.98 14.48 10.41
C MET A 51 2.92 15.09 11.32
N THR A 52 1.66 14.66 11.17
CA THR A 52 0.54 15.10 12.02
C THR A 52 0.71 14.58 13.44
N LEU A 53 1.12 13.32 13.57
CA LEU A 53 1.41 12.69 14.84
C LEU A 53 2.57 13.38 15.57
N GLU A 54 3.68 13.63 14.89
CA GLU A 54 4.84 14.34 15.45
C GLU A 54 4.45 15.73 15.96
N LYS A 55 3.65 16.46 15.18
CA LYS A 55 3.12 17.76 15.61
C LYS A 55 2.24 17.63 16.85
N TYR A 56 1.36 16.63 16.90
CA TYR A 56 0.52 16.37 18.07
C TYR A 56 1.37 16.06 19.32
N ILE A 57 2.35 15.17 19.19
CA ILE A 57 3.24 14.79 20.29
C ILE A 57 3.99 16.01 20.82
N ALA A 58 4.56 16.82 19.92
CA ALA A 58 5.28 18.04 20.28
C ALA A 58 4.38 19.08 20.96
N GLN A 59 3.16 19.28 20.47
CA GLN A 59 2.22 20.27 21.01
C GLN A 59 1.71 19.91 22.41
N ASN A 60 1.59 18.62 22.74
CA ASN A 60 1.07 18.16 24.02
C ASN A 60 2.18 17.69 24.98
N ASN A 61 3.44 17.68 24.54
CA ASN A 61 4.60 17.20 25.29
C ASN A 61 4.42 15.75 25.81
N VAL A 62 3.91 14.85 24.96
CA VAL A 62 3.55 13.46 25.32
C VAL A 62 4.55 12.41 24.81
N TRP A 63 5.80 12.80 24.52
CA TRP A 63 6.81 11.92 23.94
C TRP A 63 6.98 10.59 24.67
N SER A 64 7.07 10.64 26.00
CA SER A 64 7.32 9.46 26.86
C SER A 64 6.04 8.80 27.38
N TYR A 65 4.86 9.21 26.91
CA TYR A 65 3.60 8.58 27.29
C TYR A 65 3.34 7.40 26.37
N ASN A 66 2.67 6.37 26.90
CA ASN A 66 2.28 5.21 26.10
C ASN A 66 1.31 5.65 25.00
N ALA A 67 1.58 5.20 23.77
CA ALA A 67 0.78 5.50 22.59
C ALA A 67 -0.54 4.73 22.58
N PHE A 68 -0.62 3.61 23.30
CA PHE A 68 -1.78 2.72 23.37
C PHE A 68 -2.00 2.28 24.82
N GLU A 69 -3.25 2.08 25.24
CA GLU A 69 -3.61 1.74 26.64
C GLU A 69 -3.05 0.39 27.11
N ASN A 70 -2.87 -0.57 26.20
CA ASN A 70 -2.50 -1.95 26.52
C ASN A 70 -1.06 -2.32 26.12
N ASP A 71 -0.24 -1.33 25.79
CA ASP A 71 1.12 -1.56 25.31
C ASP A 71 2.11 -0.61 26.00
N ASP A 72 3.36 -1.05 26.13
CA ASP A 72 4.46 -0.29 26.73
C ASP A 72 5.19 0.58 25.69
N ILE A 73 4.62 0.71 24.49
CA ILE A 73 5.17 1.51 23.40
C ILE A 73 4.84 2.97 23.63
N THR A 74 5.87 3.81 23.75
CA THR A 74 5.73 5.26 23.85
C THR A 74 5.39 5.92 22.51
N PHE A 75 4.84 7.13 22.55
CA PHE A 75 4.62 7.94 21.34
C PHE A 75 5.92 8.19 20.54
N SER A 76 7.07 8.35 21.21
CA SER A 76 8.37 8.45 20.51
C SER A 76 8.72 7.18 19.76
N GLU A 77 8.63 6.02 20.41
CA GLU A 77 8.98 4.73 19.80
C GLU A 77 8.04 4.41 18.65
N PHE A 78 6.74 4.67 18.84
CA PHE A 78 5.75 4.49 17.79
C PHE A 78 6.02 5.40 16.58
N LEU A 79 6.35 6.68 16.79
CA LEU A 79 6.67 7.62 15.72
C LEU A 79 7.93 7.19 14.95
N GLU A 80 8.99 6.80 15.66
CA GLU A 80 10.24 6.33 15.05
C GLU A 80 10.01 5.07 14.21
N ALA A 81 9.35 4.06 14.78
CA ALA A 81 9.02 2.82 14.08
C ALA A 81 8.17 3.09 12.83
N PHE A 82 7.22 4.04 12.91
CA PHE A 82 6.39 4.39 11.77
C PHE A 82 7.18 5.12 10.67
N LYS A 83 8.09 6.04 11.04
CA LYS A 83 9.01 6.70 10.09
C LYS A 83 9.90 5.68 9.39
N GLU A 84 10.50 4.76 10.14
CA GLU A 84 11.32 3.68 9.58
C GLU A 84 10.52 2.81 8.60
N LYS A 85 9.33 2.35 9.02
CA LYS A 85 8.41 1.59 8.17
C LYS A 85 8.08 2.36 6.89
N HIS A 86 7.80 3.65 6.97
CA HIS A 86 7.54 4.49 5.81
C HIS A 86 8.74 4.50 4.83
N HIS A 87 9.95 4.71 5.34
CA HIS A 87 11.16 4.75 4.52
C HIS A 87 11.44 3.42 3.82
N ILE A 88 11.16 2.30 4.47
CA ILE A 88 11.32 0.95 3.90
C ILE A 88 10.23 0.66 2.87
N GLU A 89 8.96 0.85 3.24
CA GLU A 89 7.81 0.40 2.43
C GLU A 89 7.51 1.31 1.24
N TYR A 90 7.89 2.58 1.32
CA TYR A 90 7.67 3.57 0.26
C TYR A 90 8.97 4.11 -0.35
N SER A 91 10.03 3.31 -0.26
CA SER A 91 11.35 3.63 -0.82
C SER A 91 11.31 3.78 -2.35
N HIS A 92 12.36 4.37 -2.90
CA HIS A 92 12.52 4.46 -4.35
C HIS A 92 12.62 3.05 -4.98
N GLU A 93 13.29 2.13 -4.30
CA GLU A 93 13.44 0.73 -4.72
C GLU A 93 12.08 0.01 -4.80
N GLU A 94 11.19 0.23 -3.83
CA GLU A 94 9.82 -0.32 -3.88
C GLU A 94 9.00 0.29 -5.03
N GLU A 95 9.13 1.59 -5.31
CA GLU A 95 8.50 2.21 -6.49
C GLU A 95 9.10 1.67 -7.80
N MET A 96 10.39 1.39 -7.82
CA MET A 96 11.09 0.81 -8.97
C MET A 96 10.65 -0.62 -9.27
N LYS A 97 10.32 -1.42 -8.24
CA LYS A 97 9.74 -2.75 -8.44
C LYS A 97 8.42 -2.70 -9.23
N LEU A 98 7.61 -1.67 -9.02
CA LEU A 98 6.34 -1.46 -9.75
C LEU A 98 6.51 -0.88 -11.16
N THR A 99 7.56 -0.09 -11.39
CA THR A 99 7.79 0.57 -12.69
C THR A 99 8.68 -0.23 -13.63
N GLY A 100 9.56 -1.09 -13.08
CA GLY A 100 10.44 -2.01 -13.79
C GLY A 100 9.71 -3.04 -14.66
N SER A 101 10.42 -3.65 -15.60
CA SER A 101 9.83 -4.53 -16.62
C SER A 101 9.74 -6.00 -16.17
N LYS A 102 8.56 -6.59 -16.44
CA LYS A 102 8.11 -7.97 -16.20
C LYS A 102 7.75 -8.36 -14.76
N LEU A 103 6.78 -7.66 -14.18
CA LEU A 103 5.95 -8.25 -13.13
C LEU A 103 4.90 -9.18 -13.77
N SER A 104 4.78 -10.39 -13.25
CA SER A 104 3.64 -11.27 -13.53
C SER A 104 2.36 -10.70 -12.94
N ARG A 105 1.21 -11.10 -13.49
CA ARG A 105 -0.11 -10.73 -12.95
C ARG A 105 -0.22 -10.98 -11.45
N LYS A 106 0.18 -12.16 -10.99
CA LYS A 106 0.14 -12.55 -9.58
C LYS A 106 0.96 -11.59 -8.71
N GLN A 107 2.16 -11.21 -9.16
CA GLN A 107 2.99 -10.25 -8.41
C GLN A 107 2.32 -8.87 -8.30
N VAL A 108 1.60 -8.42 -9.34
CA VAL A 108 0.85 -7.15 -9.29
C VAL A 108 -0.35 -7.27 -8.35
N GLU A 109 -1.05 -8.41 -8.34
CA GLU A 109 -2.16 -8.70 -7.42
C GLU A 109 -1.69 -8.72 -5.96
N ASP A 110 -0.62 -9.45 -5.66
CA ASP A 110 -0.01 -9.50 -4.32
C ASP A 110 0.40 -8.09 -3.85
N PHE A 111 0.93 -7.27 -4.77
CA PHE A 111 1.31 -5.90 -4.47
C PHE A 111 0.10 -5.01 -4.17
N LEU A 112 -1.01 -5.17 -4.90
CA LEU A 112 -2.25 -4.44 -4.64
C LEU A 112 -2.81 -4.80 -3.26
N ILE A 113 -2.82 -6.09 -2.91
CA ILE A 113 -3.28 -6.55 -1.58
C ILE A 113 -2.41 -5.94 -0.47
N LYS A 114 -1.08 -5.94 -0.65
CA LYS A 114 -0.16 -5.28 0.29
C LYS A 114 -0.49 -3.79 0.47
N LEU A 115 -0.74 -3.08 -0.63
CA LEU A 115 -1.08 -1.66 -0.60
C LEU A 115 -2.42 -1.38 0.11
N ASP A 116 -3.43 -2.22 -0.12
CA ASP A 116 -4.73 -2.08 0.54
C ASP A 116 -4.57 -2.31 2.06
N TYR A 117 -3.84 -3.34 2.47
CA TYR A 117 -3.52 -3.59 3.89
C TYR A 117 -2.78 -2.42 4.54
N GLN A 118 -1.79 -1.85 3.86
CA GLN A 118 -1.05 -0.69 4.37
C GLN A 118 -1.96 0.53 4.58
N TYR A 119 -2.91 0.75 3.68
CA TYR A 119 -3.88 1.84 3.80
C TYR A 119 -4.81 1.62 5.00
N GLU A 120 -5.35 0.41 5.14
CA GLU A 120 -6.23 0.04 6.26
C GLU A 120 -5.50 0.14 7.62
N PHE A 121 -4.24 -0.29 7.68
CA PHE A 121 -3.41 -0.16 8.88
C PHE A 121 -3.29 1.30 9.32
N ILE A 122 -2.98 2.22 8.40
CA ILE A 122 -2.86 3.65 8.73
C ILE A 122 -4.19 4.19 9.22
N ALA A 123 -5.30 3.85 8.56
CA ALA A 123 -6.63 4.30 8.96
C ALA A 123 -7.02 3.78 10.35
N ALA A 124 -6.73 2.52 10.65
CA ALA A 124 -7.01 1.91 11.95
C ALA A 124 -6.20 2.58 13.07
N VAL A 125 -4.90 2.82 12.84
CA VAL A 125 -4.04 3.45 13.83
C VAL A 125 -4.41 4.92 14.04
N GLU A 126 -4.71 5.66 12.96
CA GLU A 126 -5.20 7.03 13.07
C GLU A 126 -6.49 7.11 13.89
N SER A 127 -7.42 6.17 13.68
CA SER A 127 -8.64 6.08 14.49
C SER A 127 -8.34 5.78 15.96
N SER A 128 -7.40 4.88 16.27
CA SER A 128 -7.02 4.55 17.64
C SER A 128 -6.43 5.77 18.35
N ILE A 129 -5.46 6.44 17.73
CA ILE A 129 -4.80 7.61 18.33
C ILE A 129 -5.79 8.76 18.52
N GLN A 130 -6.71 8.98 17.58
CA GLN A 130 -7.76 9.99 17.74
C GLN A 130 -8.71 9.67 18.91
N PHE A 131 -9.08 8.41 19.08
CA PHE A 131 -9.89 7.95 20.20
C PHE A 131 -9.16 8.15 21.53
N ASP A 132 -7.91 7.71 21.62
CA ASP A 132 -7.10 7.80 22.85
C ASP A 132 -6.80 9.27 23.21
N ALA A 133 -6.49 10.11 22.21
CA ALA A 133 -6.31 11.55 22.40
C ALA A 133 -7.60 12.26 22.88
N TYR A 134 -8.76 11.83 22.41
CA TYR A 134 -10.06 12.33 22.89
C TYR A 134 -10.31 11.93 24.35
N MET A 135 -10.04 10.67 24.70
CA MET A 135 -10.18 10.16 26.06
C MET A 135 -9.23 10.87 27.04
N PHE A 136 -7.98 11.08 26.64
CA PHE A 136 -6.98 11.81 27.42
C PHE A 136 -7.42 13.27 27.70
N LYS A 137 -7.90 13.98 26.66
CA LYS A 137 -8.43 15.34 26.85
C LYS A 137 -9.62 15.39 27.79
N LYS A 138 -10.54 14.42 27.70
CA LYS A 138 -11.71 14.34 28.58
C LYS A 138 -11.31 14.18 30.04
N GLN A 139 -10.31 13.36 30.33
CA GLN A 139 -9.78 13.15 31.69
C GLN A 139 -9.11 14.39 32.28
N LEU A 140 -8.46 15.22 31.45
CA LEU A 140 -7.84 16.47 31.91
C LEU A 140 -8.83 17.62 32.16
N THR A 141 -10.04 17.52 31.61
CA THR A 141 -11.10 18.55 31.74
C THR A 141 -12.22 18.18 32.71
N ALA A 142 -12.19 16.97 33.27
CA ALA A 142 -13.13 16.47 34.28
C ALA A 142 -12.57 16.70 35.69
#